data_AF-A0A3E0P7V8-F1
#
_entry.id   AF-A0A3E0P7V8-F1
#
_cell.length_a   1.000
_cell.length_b   1.000
_cell.length_c   1.000
_cell.angle_alpha   90.00
_cell.angle_beta   90.00
_cell.angle_gamma   90.00
#
_symmetry.space_group_name_H-M   'P 1'
#
loop_
_entity.id
_entity.type
_entity.pdbx_description
1 polymer ?
#
loop_
_entity_poly.entity_id
_entity_poly.type
_entity_poly.pdbx_seq_one_letter_code
_entity_poly.pdbx_strand_id
1 'polypeptide(L)'
;MCTGGRGRVRGRVIEFYGGAVSWFVRQLPGGQFTLALTLGHTILGQTDASLDTARPHEMVHVRQFERWGLLMGPAYLGCMFVLWAQGRRPYWDNPFEREAYEQSG
;
A
#
# COMPACT_ATOMS: atom_id res chain seq x y z
N MET A 1 -7.84 12.24 20.55
CA MET A 1 -7.31 12.75 19.27
C MET A 1 -8.48 13.20 18.41
N CYS A 2 -8.51 14.46 18.00
CA CYS A 2 -9.69 15.17 17.47
C CYS A 2 -10.16 14.75 16.06
N THR A 3 -9.63 13.66 15.50
CA THR A 3 -10.01 13.16 14.16
C THR A 3 -10.55 11.74 14.17
N GLY A 4 -10.56 11.03 15.30
CA GLY A 4 -11.05 9.64 15.39
C GLY A 4 -10.12 8.59 14.78
N GLY A 5 -8.89 8.95 14.40
CA GLY A 5 -7.87 8.02 13.94
C GLY A 5 -7.37 7.10 15.06
N ARG A 6 -7.12 5.84 14.72
CA ARG A 6 -6.57 4.80 15.59
C ARG A 6 -5.26 4.28 14.99
N GLY A 7 -4.34 3.89 15.85
CA GLY A 7 -3.10 3.23 15.47
C GLY A 7 -2.94 1.96 16.27
N ARG A 8 -2.44 0.90 15.63
CA ARG A 8 -2.11 -0.37 16.27
C ARG A 8 -0.75 -0.85 15.76
N VAL A 9 0.08 -1.39 16.65
CA VAL A 9 1.37 -1.98 16.29
C VAL A 9 1.16 -3.48 16.17
N ARG A 10 1.60 -4.08 15.05
CA ARG A 10 1.42 -5.51 14.80
C ARG A 10 2.70 -6.12 14.25
N GLY A 11 3.46 -6.77 15.14
CA GLY A 11 4.75 -7.33 14.79
C GLY A 11 5.77 -6.24 14.47
N ARG A 12 6.22 -6.18 13.20
CA ARG A 12 7.24 -5.21 12.72
C ARG A 12 6.64 -3.98 12.04
N VAL A 13 5.31 -3.88 11.96
CA VAL A 13 4.62 -2.79 11.26
C VAL A 13 3.72 -2.01 12.20
N ILE A 14 3.53 -0.74 11.87
CA ILE A 14 2.61 0.17 12.55
C ILE A 14 1.45 0.44 11.60
N GLU A 15 0.25 0.02 12.00
CA GLU A 15 -0.95 0.16 11.21
C GLU A 15 -1.76 1.36 11.73
N PHE A 16 -2.07 2.33 10.89
CA PHE A 16 -2.96 3.46 11.22
C PHE A 16 -4.22 3.40 10.37
N TYR A 17 -5.36 3.74 10.97
CA TYR A 17 -6.65 3.76 10.27
C TYR A 17 -7.64 4.72 10.91
N GLY A 18 -8.69 5.08 10.16
CA GLY A 18 -9.75 5.95 10.66
C GLY A 18 -9.40 7.44 10.63
N GLY A 19 -10.44 8.27 10.65
CA GLY A 19 -10.28 9.72 10.79
C GLY A 19 -9.48 10.37 9.66
N ALA A 20 -8.47 11.15 10.04
CA ALA A 20 -7.58 11.84 9.11
C ALA A 20 -6.82 10.89 8.19
N VAL A 21 -6.55 9.65 8.62
CA VAL A 21 -5.86 8.63 7.81
C VAL A 21 -6.76 8.19 6.66
N SER A 22 -8.02 7.88 6.94
CA SER A 22 -9.00 7.52 5.91
C SER A 22 -9.25 8.68 4.94
N TRP A 23 -9.27 9.92 5.43
CA TRP A 23 -9.35 11.11 4.57
C TRP A 23 -8.12 11.22 3.67
N PHE A 24 -6.91 11.08 4.22
CA PHE A 24 -5.66 11.16 3.47
C PHE A 24 -5.54 10.07 2.40
N VAL A 25 -5.85 8.81 2.75
CA VAL A 25 -5.86 7.68 1.80
C VAL A 25 -6.83 7.96 0.64
N ARG A 26 -8.00 8.55 0.92
CA ARG A 26 -8.98 8.92 -0.13
C ARG A 26 -8.52 10.06 -1.04
N GLN A 27 -7.61 10.92 -0.60
CA GLN A 27 -7.06 12.02 -1.41
C GLN A 27 -5.94 11.55 -2.35
N LEU A 28 -5.40 10.35 -2.17
CA LEU A 28 -4.39 9.80 -3.08
C LEU A 28 -5.02 9.41 -4.43
N PRO A 29 -4.26 9.47 -5.54
CA PRO A 29 -4.73 9.01 -6.84
C PRO A 29 -5.07 7.52 -6.78
N GLY A 30 -6.37 7.19 -6.91
CA GLY A 30 -6.89 5.83 -6.71
C GLY A 30 -7.41 5.52 -5.30
N GLY A 31 -7.42 6.51 -4.40
CA GLY A 31 -7.69 6.37 -2.96
C GLY A 31 -9.05 5.79 -2.54
N GLN A 32 -10.04 5.74 -3.44
CA GLN A 32 -11.27 4.99 -3.19
C GLN A 32 -11.08 3.46 -3.28
N PHE A 33 -10.13 3.01 -4.11
CA PHE A 33 -9.79 1.60 -4.32
C PHE A 33 -8.63 1.13 -3.44
N THR A 34 -7.85 2.06 -2.89
CA THR A 34 -6.76 1.78 -1.95
C THR A 34 -7.31 1.38 -0.58
N LEU A 35 -7.38 0.07 -0.30
CA LEU A 35 -7.82 -0.47 0.99
C LEU A 35 -6.82 -0.15 2.11
N ALA A 36 -5.53 -0.27 1.79
CA ALA A 36 -4.41 0.12 2.61
C ALA A 36 -3.23 0.60 1.73
N LEU A 37 -2.26 1.26 2.35
CA LEU A 37 -1.04 1.77 1.73
C LEU A 37 0.15 1.50 2.64
N THR A 38 1.14 0.79 2.14
CA THR A 38 2.41 0.59 2.83
C THR A 38 3.41 1.69 2.52
N LEU A 39 3.91 2.31 3.58
CA LEU A 39 5.03 3.24 3.62
C LEU A 39 6.13 2.64 4.51
N GLY A 40 6.93 1.77 3.92
CA GLY A 40 7.98 1.03 4.62
C GLY A 40 7.42 0.09 5.67
N HIS A 41 7.54 0.45 6.95
CA HIS A 41 6.95 -0.30 8.07
C HIS A 41 5.64 0.29 8.58
N THR A 42 5.12 1.33 7.92
CA THR A 42 3.85 1.95 8.29
C THR A 42 2.78 1.57 7.28
N ILE A 43 1.64 1.04 7.73
CA ILE A 43 0.51 0.68 6.88
C ILE A 43 -0.65 1.63 7.21
N LEU A 44 -1.15 2.37 6.21
CA LEU A 44 -2.27 3.29 6.35
C LEU A 44 -3.51 2.67 5.71
N GLY A 45 -4.52 2.33 6.50
CA GLY A 45 -5.77 1.76 6.02
C GLY A 45 -6.97 2.69 6.15
N GLN A 46 -8.00 2.45 5.34
CA GLN A 46 -9.25 3.20 5.48
C GLN A 46 -10.04 2.81 6.73
N THR A 47 -10.09 1.51 7.06
CA THR A 47 -10.77 0.97 8.24
C THR A 47 -10.00 -0.21 8.84
N ASP A 48 -10.36 -0.64 10.04
CA ASP A 48 -9.78 -1.82 10.70
C ASP A 48 -9.99 -3.11 9.88
N ALA A 49 -11.21 -3.31 9.35
CA ALA A 49 -11.51 -4.43 8.48
C ALA A 49 -10.75 -4.36 7.14
N SER A 50 -10.57 -3.16 6.59
CA SER A 50 -9.76 -2.96 5.37
C SER A 50 -8.31 -3.38 5.60
N LEU A 51 -7.75 -3.02 6.76
CA LEU A 51 -6.39 -3.42 7.14
C LEU A 51 -6.28 -4.92 7.29
N ASP A 52 -7.22 -5.58 7.97
CA ASP A 52 -7.15 -7.02 8.16
C ASP A 52 -7.23 -7.79 6.83
N THR A 53 -8.08 -7.34 5.89
CA THR A 53 -8.18 -7.93 4.55
C THR A 53 -6.94 -7.64 3.69
N ALA A 54 -6.42 -6.42 3.71
CA ALA A 54 -5.28 -6.03 2.89
C ALA A 54 -3.93 -6.46 3.50
N ARG A 55 -3.90 -6.85 4.77
CA ARG A 55 -2.68 -7.19 5.49
C ARG A 55 -1.72 -8.14 4.76
N PRO A 56 -2.14 -9.31 4.24
CA PRO A 56 -1.22 -10.20 3.55
C PRO A 56 -0.58 -9.52 2.33
N HIS A 57 -1.34 -8.71 1.59
CA HIS A 57 -0.85 -7.93 0.45
C HIS A 57 0.12 -6.83 0.89
N GLU A 58 -0.24 -6.01 1.88
CA GLU A 58 0.62 -4.93 2.41
C GLU A 58 1.94 -5.46 2.98
N MET A 59 1.92 -6.63 3.63
CA MET A 59 3.13 -7.26 4.15
C MET A 59 4.12 -7.65 3.04
N VAL A 60 3.66 -7.91 1.81
CA VAL A 60 4.54 -8.12 0.65
C VAL A 60 5.23 -6.82 0.29
N HIS A 61 4.52 -5.68 0.26
CA HIS A 61 5.12 -4.37 0.07
C HIS A 61 6.11 -4.01 1.17
N VAL A 62 5.86 -4.40 2.42
CA VAL A 62 6.84 -4.23 3.51
C VAL A 62 8.13 -5.00 3.21
N ARG A 63 8.02 -6.26 2.74
CA ARG A 63 9.20 -7.08 2.37
C ARG A 63 9.92 -6.52 1.14
N GLN A 64 9.18 -6.05 0.15
CA GLN A 64 9.74 -5.38 -1.01
C GLN A 64 10.49 -4.12 -0.57
N PHE A 65 9.94 -3.35 0.36
CA PHE A 65 10.60 -2.19 0.93
C PHE A 65 11.82 -2.57 1.78
N GLU A 66 11.78 -3.66 2.53
CA GLU A 66 12.97 -4.16 3.25
C GLU A 66 14.09 -4.58 2.28
N ARG A 67 13.75 -5.06 1.08
CA ARG A 67 14.71 -5.46 0.04
C ARG A 67 15.25 -4.27 -0.76
N TRP A 68 14.39 -3.34 -1.14
CA TRP A 68 14.71 -2.23 -2.05
C TRP A 68 14.94 -0.89 -1.32
N GLY A 69 14.49 -0.77 -0.07
CA GLY A 69 14.49 0.48 0.68
C GLY A 69 13.75 1.59 -0.06
N LEU A 70 14.33 2.80 0.00
CA LEU A 70 13.82 3.97 -0.71
C LEU A 70 13.80 3.81 -2.24
N LEU A 71 14.54 2.84 -2.81
CA LEU A 71 14.52 2.57 -4.25
C LEU A 71 13.24 1.88 -4.71
N MET A 72 12.41 1.37 -3.79
CA MET A 72 11.13 0.74 -4.13
C MET A 72 10.22 1.71 -4.88
N GLY A 73 10.10 2.96 -4.40
CA GLY A 73 9.24 3.97 -5.03
C GLY A 73 9.64 4.29 -6.48
N PRO A 74 10.91 4.66 -6.73
CA PRO A 74 11.42 4.85 -8.09
C PRO A 74 11.28 3.62 -8.98
N ALA A 75 11.53 2.41 -8.46
CA ALA A 75 11.38 1.17 -9.22
C ALA A 75 9.91 0.91 -9.59
N TYR A 76 8.99 1.07 -8.64
CA TYR A 76 7.56 0.95 -8.85
C TYR A 76 7.05 1.93 -9.92
N LEU A 77 7.41 3.21 -9.79
CA LEU A 77 7.03 4.25 -10.74
C LEU A 77 7.69 4.04 -12.11
N GLY A 78 8.93 3.54 -12.15
CA GLY A 78 9.63 3.17 -13.38
C GLY A 78 8.90 2.05 -14.13
N CYS A 79 8.51 0.98 -13.44
CA CYS A 79 7.70 -0.09 -14.02
C CYS A 79 6.35 0.45 -14.52
N MET A 80 5.69 1.29 -13.73
CA MET A 80 4.43 1.93 -14.10
C MET A 80 4.58 2.77 -15.38
N PHE A 81 5.65 3.58 -15.48
CA PHE A 81 5.93 4.41 -16.65
C PHE A 81 6.23 3.58 -17.90
N VAL A 82 7.04 2.52 -17.78
CA VAL A 82 7.37 1.63 -18.91
C VAL A 82 6.11 0.90 -19.41
N LEU A 83 5.29 0.38 -18.50
CA LEU A 83 4.03 -0.29 -18.86
C LEU A 83 3.04 0.68 -19.50
N TRP A 84 2.95 1.90 -18.97
CA TRP A 84 2.14 2.96 -19.56
C TRP A 84 2.59 3.32 -20.97
N ALA A 85 3.91 3.49 -21.18
CA ALA A 85 4.49 3.77 -22.49
C ALA A 85 4.26 2.62 -23.50
N GLN A 86 4.10 1.38 -23.01
CA GLN A 86 3.75 0.21 -23.81
C GLN A 86 2.22 0.07 -24.07
N GLY A 87 1.39 1.00 -23.59
CA GLY A 87 -0.07 0.91 -23.69
C GLY A 87 -0.70 -0.19 -22.82
N ARG A 88 0.04 -0.69 -21.83
CA ARG A 88 -0.40 -1.72 -20.88
C ARG A 88 -1.06 -1.11 -19.66
N ARG A 89 -1.56 -1.95 -18.75
CA ARG A 89 -2.25 -1.51 -17.53
C ARG A 89 -1.21 -1.30 -16.41
N PRO A 90 -0.81 -0.06 -16.09
CA PRO A 90 0.41 0.18 -15.31
C PRO A 90 0.35 -0.34 -13.87
N TYR A 91 -0.85 -0.43 -13.29
CA TYR A 91 -1.09 -0.99 -11.96
C TYR A 91 -1.15 -2.52 -12.00
N TRP A 92 -2.03 -3.09 -12.82
CA TRP A 92 -2.27 -4.53 -12.89
C TRP A 92 -1.09 -5.34 -13.43
N ASP A 93 -0.34 -4.77 -14.37
CA ASP A 93 0.82 -5.44 -14.96
C ASP A 93 2.11 -5.18 -14.16
N ASN A 94 2.06 -4.36 -13.11
CA ASN A 94 3.22 -4.02 -12.30
C ASN A 94 3.76 -5.28 -11.59
N PRO A 95 5.04 -5.64 -11.75
CA PRO A 95 5.62 -6.79 -11.05
C PRO A 95 5.44 -6.71 -9.52
N PHE A 96 5.49 -5.51 -8.94
CA PHE A 96 5.33 -5.31 -7.51
C PHE A 96 3.91 -5.66 -7.03
N GLU A 97 2.88 -5.19 -7.75
CA GLU A 97 1.47 -5.50 -7.46
C GLU A 97 1.16 -6.97 -7.72
N ARG A 98 1.67 -7.53 -8.82
CA ARG A 98 1.49 -8.94 -9.16
C ARG A 98 2.05 -9.86 -8.09
N GLU A 99 3.27 -9.59 -7.62
CA GLU A 99 3.88 -10.34 -6.52
C GLU A 99 3.03 -10.21 -5.25
N ALA A 100 2.53 -9.02 -4.95
CA ALA A 100 1.68 -8.78 -3.79
C ALA A 100 0.35 -9.54 -3.87
N TYR A 101 -0.29 -9.60 -5.04
CA TYR A 101 -1.50 -10.42 -5.25
C TYR A 101 -1.20 -11.93 -5.19
N GLU A 102 -0.12 -12.39 -5.83
CA GLU A 102 0.30 -13.80 -5.85
C GLU A 102 0.62 -14.34 -4.44
N GLN A 103 1.21 -13.53 -3.56
CA GLN A 103 1.54 -13.92 -2.18
C GLN A 103 0.42 -13.64 -1.16
N SER A 104 -0.68 -13.00 -1.59
CA SER A 104 -1.82 -12.66 -0.71
C SER A 104 -3.00 -13.63 -0.75
N GLY A 105 -3.02 -14.56 -1.73
CA GLY A 105 -4.02 -15.62 -1.89
C GLY A 105 -3.54 -16.99 -1.42
#